data_AF-A0A212LQR5-F1
#
_entry.id   AF-A0A212LQR5-F1
#
_cell.length_a   1.000
_cell.length_b   1.000
_cell.length_c   1.000
_cell.angle_alpha   90.00
_cell.angle_beta   90.00
_cell.angle_gamma   90.00
#
_symmetry.space_group_name_H-M   'P 1'
#
loop_
_entity.id
_entity.type
_entity.pdbx_description
1 polymer ?
#
loop_
_entity_poly.entity_id
_entity_poly.type
_entity_poly.pdbx_seq_one_letter_code
_entity_poly.pdbx_strand_id
1 'polypeptide(L)'
;MNMTVTERAQEFIAQEGGVITVKIEKRLIPGCSSLQTADVPAVHVGEPQKQEKDDYQTVTIDGVIVHAHSSVVNYNDKILLRIDTETNLFGKKLGMFGLPVPAQTCGTCSACQ
;
A
#
# COMPACT_ATOMS: atom_id res chain seq x y z
N MET A 1 -6.86 -8.41 -10.96
CA MET A 1 -6.04 -7.34 -10.36
C MET A 1 -4.58 -7.73 -10.54
N ASN A 2 -3.68 -6.84 -11.01
CA ASN A 2 -2.25 -7.10 -11.16
C ASN A 2 -1.54 -6.89 -9.83
N MET A 3 -1.83 -7.77 -8.89
CA MET A 3 -1.30 -7.76 -7.54
C MET A 3 -0.91 -9.18 -7.16
N THR A 4 0.16 -9.32 -6.38
CA THR A 4 0.62 -10.58 -5.81
C THR A 4 0.75 -10.45 -4.30
N VAL A 5 0.50 -11.53 -3.57
CA VAL A 5 0.69 -11.62 -2.12
C VAL A 5 1.77 -12.67 -1.86
N THR A 6 2.88 -12.27 -1.24
CA THR A 6 3.98 -13.20 -0.93
C THR A 6 3.54 -14.27 0.07
N GLU A 7 4.13 -15.47 0.02
CA GLU A 7 3.83 -16.55 0.97
C GLU A 7 3.96 -16.09 2.44
N ARG A 8 4.98 -15.29 2.76
CA ARG A 8 5.18 -14.73 4.11
C ARG A 8 4.05 -13.79 4.54
N ALA A 9 3.49 -13.04 3.59
CA ALA A 9 2.32 -12.20 3.84
C ALA A 9 1.06 -13.04 3.97
N GLN A 10 0.88 -14.08 3.16
CA GLN A 10 -0.25 -15.00 3.28
C GLN A 10 -0.30 -15.64 4.68
N GLU A 11 0.85 -16.13 5.18
CA GLU A 11 0.96 -16.70 6.53
C GLU A 11 0.58 -15.69 7.61
N PHE A 12 1.07 -14.45 7.50
CA PHE A 12 0.76 -13.39 8.45
C PHE A 12 -0.72 -13.02 8.40
N ILE A 13 -1.29 -12.89 7.20
CA ILE A 13 -2.70 -12.56 7.01
C ILE A 13 -3.60 -13.67 7.56
N ALA A 14 -3.24 -14.93 7.33
CA ALA A 14 -3.98 -16.08 7.86
C ALA A 14 -4.02 -16.09 9.40
N GLN A 15 -2.94 -15.70 10.07
CA GLN A 15 -2.89 -15.58 11.53
C GLN A 15 -3.78 -14.44 12.07
N GLU A 16 -3.94 -13.37 11.28
CA GLU A 16 -4.65 -12.16 11.66
C GLU A 16 -6.12 -12.12 11.17
N GLY A 17 -6.64 -13.22 10.63
CA GLY A 17 -8.06 -13.37 10.25
C GLY A 17 -8.34 -13.55 8.76
N GLY A 18 -7.32 -13.67 7.91
CA GLY A 18 -7.43 -14.11 6.52
C GLY A 18 -7.89 -13.05 5.52
N VAL A 19 -8.14 -11.82 5.97
CA VAL A 19 -8.70 -10.73 5.16
C VAL A 19 -7.84 -9.48 5.30
N ILE A 20 -7.63 -8.76 4.20
CA ILE A 20 -6.96 -7.45 4.22
C ILE A 20 -7.75 -6.39 3.48
N THR A 21 -7.47 -5.14 3.82
CA THR A 21 -7.86 -3.95 3.07
C THR A 21 -6.64 -3.27 2.49
N VAL A 22 -6.74 -2.84 1.23
CA VAL A 22 -5.68 -2.11 0.54
C VAL A 22 -6.25 -0.82 -0.03
N LYS A 23 -5.54 0.29 0.21
CA LYS A 23 -5.87 1.60 -0.33
C LYS A 23 -4.62 2.41 -0.65
N ILE A 24 -4.78 3.47 -1.44
CA ILE A 24 -3.74 4.46 -1.72
C ILE A 24 -4.25 5.79 -1.19
N GLU A 25 -3.54 6.32 -0.21
CA GLU A 25 -3.87 7.58 0.44
C GLU A 25 -2.99 8.70 -0.10
N LYS A 26 -3.56 9.89 -0.27
CA LYS A 26 -2.76 11.10 -0.54
C LYS A 26 -2.29 11.70 0.77
N ARG A 27 -0.98 11.67 1.02
CA ARG A 27 -0.38 12.25 2.23
C ARG A 27 0.55 13.40 1.89
N LEU A 28 0.61 14.40 2.77
CA LEU A 28 1.64 15.42 2.73
C LEU A 28 2.94 14.83 3.27
N ILE A 29 3.96 14.79 2.42
CA ILE A 29 5.31 14.37 2.78
C ILE A 29 6.25 15.59 2.75
N PRO A 30 7.26 15.63 3.63
CA PRO A 30 8.27 16.67 3.57
C PRO A 30 9.10 16.53 2.29
N GLY A 31 9.09 17.56 1.45
CA GLY A 31 10.03 17.73 0.35
C GLY A 31 11.17 18.67 0.76
N CYS A 32 12.27 18.67 0.00
CA CYS A 32 13.44 19.51 0.30
C CYS A 32 13.15 21.02 0.34
N SER A 33 12.13 21.50 -0.37
CA SER A 33 11.78 22.94 -0.47
C SER A 33 10.33 23.27 -0.10
N SER A 34 9.44 22.28 -0.07
CA SER A 34 8.01 22.46 0.22
C SER A 34 7.36 21.14 0.60
N LEU A 35 6.18 21.20 1.25
CA LEU A 35 5.33 20.03 1.43
C LEU A 35 4.83 19.56 0.06
N GLN A 36 4.96 18.26 -0.19
CA GLN A 36 4.48 17.64 -1.42
C GLN A 36 3.40 16.62 -1.09
N THR A 37 2.42 16.47 -1.98
CA THR A 37 1.45 15.38 -1.87
C THR A 37 2.01 14.14 -2.55
N ALA A 38 2.02 13.01 -1.86
CA ALA A 38 2.43 11.72 -2.39
C ALA A 38 1.33 10.68 -2.21
N ASP A 39 1.25 9.78 -3.19
CA ASP A 39 0.43 8.58 -3.11
C ASP A 39 1.14 7.57 -2.22
N VAL A 40 0.56 7.30 -1.05
CA VAL A 40 1.10 6.40 -0.03
C VAL A 40 0.25 5.14 0.02
N PRO A 41 0.86 3.96 -0.22
CA PRO A 41 0.16 2.69 -0.04
C PRO A 41 -0.17 2.46 1.43
N ALA A 42 -1.39 2.03 1.70
CA ALA A 42 -1.83 1.63 3.03
C ALA A 42 -2.50 0.25 2.98
N VAL A 43 -1.98 -0.67 3.80
CA VAL A 43 -2.47 -2.04 3.92
C VAL A 43 -2.84 -2.27 5.37
N HIS A 44 -4.06 -2.73 5.63
CA HIS A 44 -4.52 -3.09 6.97
C HIS A 44 -5.12 -4.48 6.95
N VAL A 45 -5.01 -5.18 8.09
CA VAL A 45 -5.69 -6.45 8.28
C VAL A 45 -7.14 -6.17 8.68
N GLY A 46 -8.06 -7.01 8.18
CA GLY A 46 -9.47 -6.97 8.51
C GLY A 46 -10.34 -6.38 7.41
N GLU A 47 -11.65 -6.32 7.69
CA GLU A 47 -12.64 -5.74 6.80
C GLU A 47 -12.59 -4.20 6.75
N PRO A 48 -13.02 -3.59 5.65
CA PRO A 48 -13.20 -2.15 5.58
C PRO A 48 -14.27 -1.68 6.57
N GLN A 49 -14.11 -0.44 7.06
CA GLN A 49 -15.10 0.16 7.96
C GLN A 49 -16.47 0.25 7.27
N LYS A 50 -17.55 0.09 8.05
CA LYS A 50 -18.92 0.03 7.52
C LYS A 50 -19.28 1.21 6.61
N GLN A 51 -18.73 2.39 6.88
CA GLN A 51 -19.00 3.62 6.14
C GLN A 51 -18.27 3.72 4.80
N GLU A 52 -17.19 2.95 4.61
CA GLU A 52 -16.37 3.00 3.39
C GLU A 52 -16.64 1.80 2.45
N LYS A 53 -17.49 0.84 2.84
CA LYS A 53 -17.64 -0.45 2.13
C LYS A 53 -17.94 -0.30 0.64
N ASP A 54 -18.67 0.74 0.24
CA ASP A 54 -19.07 0.97 -1.16
C ASP A 54 -17.88 1.36 -2.06
N ASP A 55 -16.80 1.89 -1.47
CA ASP A 55 -15.59 2.27 -2.21
C ASP A 55 -14.59 1.12 -2.37
N TYR A 56 -14.89 -0.06 -1.80
CA TYR A 56 -14.02 -1.24 -1.87
C TYR A 56 -14.62 -2.33 -2.75
N GLN A 57 -13.78 -2.88 -3.62
CA GLN A 57 -14.05 -4.09 -4.36
C GLN A 57 -13.37 -5.28 -3.68
N THR A 58 -14.12 -6.34 -3.39
CA THR A 58 -13.55 -7.60 -2.88
C THR A 58 -13.00 -8.43 -4.04
N VAL A 59 -11.75 -8.82 -3.94
CA VAL A 59 -11.06 -9.71 -4.88
C VAL A 59 -10.28 -10.78 -4.14
N THR A 60 -10.14 -11.96 -4.74
CA THR A 60 -9.28 -13.03 -4.21
C THR A 60 -7.97 -13.04 -4.97
N ILE A 61 -6.85 -12.91 -4.26
CA ILE A 61 -5.49 -12.88 -4.83
C ILE A 61 -4.63 -13.87 -4.05
N ASP A 62 -4.05 -14.84 -4.75
CA ASP A 62 -3.20 -15.88 -4.16
C ASP A 62 -3.83 -16.57 -2.92
N GLY A 63 -5.15 -16.79 -2.96
CA GLY A 63 -5.91 -17.41 -1.87
C GLY A 63 -6.31 -16.49 -0.71
N VAL A 64 -5.91 -15.21 -0.75
CA VAL A 64 -6.25 -14.20 0.27
C VAL A 64 -7.44 -13.34 -0.19
N ILE A 65 -8.35 -13.03 0.74
CA ILE A 65 -9.44 -12.08 0.50
C ILE A 65 -8.90 -10.66 0.67
N VAL A 66 -8.94 -9.89 -0.42
CA VAL A 66 -8.44 -8.51 -0.48
C VAL A 66 -9.61 -7.58 -0.79
N HIS A 67 -9.90 -6.67 0.11
CA HIS A 67 -10.77 -5.53 -0.15
C HIS A 67 -9.92 -4.40 -0.71
N ALA A 68 -10.03 -4.15 -2.02
CA ALA A 68 -9.28 -3.11 -2.70
C ALA A 68 -10.12 -1.86 -2.89
N HIS A 69 -9.66 -0.75 -2.32
CA HIS A 69 -10.29 0.55 -2.51
C HIS A 69 -10.17 1.01 -3.98
N SER A 70 -11.16 1.76 -4.45
CA SER A 70 -11.21 2.34 -5.80
C SER A 70 -9.93 3.07 -6.22
N SER A 71 -9.21 3.68 -5.26
CA SER A 71 -7.90 4.31 -5.49
C SER A 71 -6.83 3.36 -6.04
N VAL A 72 -6.88 2.08 -5.68
CA VAL A 72 -5.91 1.05 -6.11
C VAL A 72 -6.17 0.60 -7.55
N VAL A 73 -7.44 0.63 -7.96
CA VAL A 73 -7.88 0.23 -9.31
C VAL A 73 -7.16 1.03 -10.40
N ASN A 74 -6.83 2.30 -10.14
CA ASN A 74 -6.11 3.16 -11.08
C ASN A 74 -4.67 2.71 -11.41
N TYR A 75 -4.07 1.86 -10.56
CA TYR A 75 -2.72 1.33 -10.73
C TYR A 75 -2.71 -0.11 -11.23
N ASN A 76 -3.89 -0.73 -11.24
CA ASN A 76 -4.10 -2.15 -11.53
C ASN A 76 -3.57 -2.59 -12.90
N ASP A 77 -3.63 -1.74 -13.92
CA ASP A 77 -3.25 -2.13 -15.28
C ASP A 77 -1.85 -1.65 -15.66
N LYS A 78 -1.17 -0.93 -14.76
CA LYS A 78 0.09 -0.24 -15.06
C LYS A 78 1.29 -0.88 -14.38
N ILE A 79 1.10 -1.41 -13.18
CA ILE A 79 2.22 -1.88 -12.35
C ILE A 79 1.82 -3.13 -11.57
N LEU A 80 2.75 -4.08 -11.45
CA LEU A 80 2.59 -5.23 -10.58
C LEU A 80 2.74 -4.78 -9.13
N LEU A 81 1.62 -4.73 -8.41
CA LEU A 81 1.65 -4.47 -6.97
C LEU A 81 2.02 -5.73 -6.20
N ARG A 82 2.79 -5.59 -5.13
CA ARG A 82 3.19 -6.72 -4.28
C ARG A 82 2.86 -6.43 -2.83
N ILE A 83 2.07 -7.29 -2.19
CA ILE A 83 1.86 -7.27 -0.75
C ILE A 83 2.91 -8.18 -0.11
N ASP A 84 3.69 -7.62 0.82
CA ASP A 84 4.70 -8.37 1.57
C ASP A 84 4.71 -7.91 3.02
N THR A 85 5.39 -8.67 3.87
CA THR A 85 5.58 -8.30 5.28
C THR A 85 6.85 -7.49 5.47
N GLU A 86 6.74 -6.37 6.15
CA GLU A 86 7.85 -5.55 6.61
C GLU A 86 8.06 -5.76 8.11
N THR A 87 9.30 -6.00 8.52
CA THR A 87 9.70 -5.95 9.92
C THR A 87 10.34 -4.60 10.20
N ASN A 88 9.79 -3.86 11.16
CA ASN A 88 10.40 -2.65 11.67
C ASN A 88 10.77 -2.83 13.16
N LEU A 89 11.34 -1.78 13.77
CA LEU A 89 11.72 -1.79 15.19
C LEU A 89 10.52 -1.99 16.16
N PHE A 90 9.29 -1.87 15.66
CA PHE A 90 8.06 -1.98 16.44
C PHE A 90 7.26 -3.26 16.14
N GLY A 91 7.77 -4.14 15.28
CA GLY A 91 7.15 -5.42 14.96
C GLY A 91 7.01 -5.69 13.47
N LYS A 92 6.16 -6.66 13.14
CA LYS A 92 5.84 -7.08 11.77
C LYS A 92 4.56 -6.39 11.32
N LYS A 93 4.57 -5.82 10.12
CA LYS A 93 3.41 -5.19 9.48
C LYS A 93 3.32 -5.60 8.02
N LEU A 94 2.17 -5.36 7.40
CA LEU A 94 2.02 -5.49 5.95
C LEU A 94 2.44 -4.21 5.24
N GLY A 95 3.04 -4.37 4.08
CA GLY A 95 3.40 -3.29 3.16
C GLY A 95 2.98 -3.63 1.74
N MET A 96 2.67 -2.60 0.95
CA MET A 96 2.42 -2.72 -0.48
C MET A 96 3.53 -2.03 -1.25
N PHE A 97 4.12 -2.77 -2.19
CA PHE A 97 5.27 -2.38 -2.99
C PHE A 97 4.92 -2.34 -4.47
N GLY A 98 5.76 -1.68 -5.25
CA GLY A 98 5.61 -1.56 -6.70
C GLY A 98 4.98 -0.24 -7.13
N LEU A 99 4.48 0.60 -6.22
CA LEU A 99 4.10 1.95 -6.59
C LEU A 99 5.32 2.73 -7.10
N PRO A 100 5.18 3.53 -8.16
CA PRO A 100 6.27 4.34 -8.65
C PRO A 100 6.55 5.37 -7.56
N VAL A 101 7.76 5.36 -7.02
CA VAL A 101 8.20 6.39 -6.08
C VAL A 101 8.02 7.72 -6.82
N PRO A 102 7.21 8.67 -6.31
CA PRO A 102 7.14 9.99 -6.92
C PRO A 102 8.58 10.48 -6.98
N ALA A 103 9.07 10.82 -8.17
CA ALA A 103 10.48 11.08 -8.43
C ALA A 103 11.05 12.03 -7.37
N GLN A 104 11.60 11.46 -6.30
CA GLN A 104 12.26 12.24 -5.28
C GLN A 104 13.57 12.60 -5.95
N THR A 105 13.67 13.84 -6.41
CA THR A 105 14.96 14.45 -6.71
C THR A 105 15.71 14.58 -5.38
N CYS A 106 16.17 13.47 -4.83
CA CYS A 106 17.21 13.41 -3.81
C CYS A 106 18.52 13.78 -4.51
N GLY A 107 18.69 15.06 -4.86
CA GLY A 107 19.80 15.48 -5.72
C GLY A 107 20.10 16.96 -5.78
N THR A 108 19.27 17.84 -5.22
CA THR A 108 19.59 19.28 -5.15
C THR A 108 19.78 19.74 -3.71
N CYS A 109 20.62 19.03 -2.95
CA CYS A 109 21.33 19.63 -1.82
C CYS A 109 22.56 20.37 -2.35
N SER A 110 22.35 21.39 -3.18
CA SER A 110 23.41 22.27 -3.64
C SER A 110 23.07 23.69 -3.25
N ALA A 111 23.24 24.00 -1.97
CA ALA A 111 23.54 25.35 -1.47
C ALA A 111 23.89 25.30 0.02
N CYS A 112 25.13 24.94 0.34
CA CYS A 112 25.83 25.76 1.32
C CYS A 112 26.25 27.02 0.55
N GLN A 113 25.49 28.10 0.71
CA GLN A 113 26.00 29.46 0.47
C GLN A 113 26.45 30.04 1.80
#